data_AF-A0A1D2N9R3-F1
#
_entry.id   AF-A0A1D2N9R3-F1
#
_cell.length_a   1.000
_cell.length_b   1.000
_cell.length_c   1.000
_cell.angle_alpha   90.00
_cell.angle_beta   90.00
_cell.angle_gamma   90.00
#
_symmetry.space_group_name_H-M   'P 1'
#
loop_
_entity.id
_entity.type
_entity.pdbx_description
1 polymer ?
#
loop_
_entity_poly.entity_id
_entity_poly.type
_entity_poly.pdbx_seq_one_letter_code
_entity_poly.pdbx_strand_id
1 'polypeptide(L)'
;MSVQHIRSPAGMGKIAIIVLGIVVLSVGLDSHFNSAWTEYNMHKYCVDNPITGIKCPSFSLEQYFVAMIIICFVLSLASLIASILLDTNTGVMKLSDAGYHGVAALLLFIAAIVYIFSAEKIHDIVGGGNRIIKFKRGEKLAAGALTIIHALLYGIVGFLIFRS
;
A
#
# COMPACT_ATOMS: atom_id res chain seq x y z
N MET A 1 20.07 25.03 -4.88
CA MET A 1 19.68 23.75 -4.26
C MET A 1 19.33 23.98 -2.81
N SER A 2 18.04 23.88 -2.44
CA SER A 2 17.58 24.15 -1.07
C SER A 2 17.77 22.90 -0.19
N VAL A 3 19.00 22.67 0.28
CA VAL A 3 19.28 21.64 1.30
C VAL A 3 18.49 21.91 2.60
N GLN A 4 18.05 23.16 2.80
CA GLN A 4 17.21 23.57 3.90
C GLN A 4 15.80 22.95 3.85
N HIS A 5 15.24 22.71 2.66
CA HIS A 5 13.90 22.11 2.52
C HIS A 5 13.87 20.63 2.96
N ILE A 6 14.95 19.88 2.70
CA ILE A 6 15.07 18.47 3.14
C ILE A 6 15.06 18.36 4.67
N ARG A 7 15.65 19.34 5.37
CA ARG A 7 15.71 19.35 6.84
C ARG A 7 14.40 19.79 7.49
N SER A 8 13.41 20.25 6.72
CA SER A 8 12.09 20.57 7.25
C SER A 8 11.34 19.30 7.69
N PRO A 9 10.36 19.40 8.60
CA PRO A 9 9.51 18.27 8.97
C PRO A 9 8.82 17.61 7.77
N ALA A 10 8.39 18.41 6.79
CA ALA A 10 7.79 17.91 5.55
C ALA A 10 8.80 17.13 4.69
N GLY A 11 10.02 17.67 4.52
CA GLY A 11 11.10 17.01 3.78
C GLY A 11 11.53 15.69 4.42
N MET A 12 11.72 15.67 5.74
CA MET A 12 12.02 14.46 6.50
C MET A 12 10.88 13.44 6.42
N GLY A 13 9.63 13.92 6.42
CA GLY A 13 8.44 13.10 6.22
C GLY A 13 8.43 12.38 4.87
N LYS A 14 8.76 13.08 3.77
CA LYS A 14 8.88 12.46 2.43
C LYS A 14 9.96 11.37 2.38
N ILE A 15 11.09 11.59 3.06
CA ILE A 15 12.14 10.56 3.17
C ILE A 15 11.61 9.34 3.93
N ALA A 16 10.91 9.56 5.05
CA ALA A 16 10.30 8.47 5.81
C ALA A 16 9.28 7.67 5.00
N ILE A 17 8.47 8.35 4.17
CA ILE A 17 7.54 7.73 3.21
C ILE A 17 8.29 6.84 2.23
N ILE A 18 9.42 7.28 1.67
CA ILE A 18 10.20 6.46 0.73
C ILE A 18 10.78 5.23 1.43
N VAL A 19 11.38 5.40 2.62
CA VAL A 19 11.98 4.28 3.37
C VAL A 19 10.91 3.24 3.74
N LEU A 20 9.78 3.68 4.30
CA LEU A 20 8.67 2.79 4.61
C LEU A 20 8.05 2.20 3.34
N GLY A 21 8.01 2.97 2.25
CA GLY A 21 7.52 2.54 0.95
C GLY A 21 8.33 1.40 0.35
N ILE A 22 9.66 1.37 0.53
CA ILE A 22 10.49 0.22 0.13
C ILE A 22 10.06 -1.02 0.89
N VAL A 23 9.89 -0.93 2.22
CA VAL A 23 9.47 -2.06 3.07
C VAL A 23 8.08 -2.55 2.67
N VAL A 24 7.12 -1.64 2.50
CA VAL A 24 5.75 -1.97 2.08
C VAL A 24 5.75 -2.61 0.70
N LEU A 25 6.54 -2.10 -0.24
CA LEU A 25 6.64 -2.65 -1.58
C LEU A 25 7.24 -4.07 -1.56
N SER A 26 8.33 -4.29 -0.82
CA SER A 26 8.94 -5.62 -0.70
C SER A 26 7.99 -6.63 -0.07
N VAL A 27 7.40 -6.30 1.08
CA VAL A 27 6.49 -7.21 1.80
C VAL A 27 5.20 -7.42 1.00
N GLY A 28 4.65 -6.38 0.37
CA GLY A 28 3.42 -6.45 -0.41
C GLY A 28 3.56 -7.24 -1.73
N LEU A 29 4.70 -7.10 -2.42
CA LEU A 29 4.99 -7.91 -3.60
C LEU A 29 5.20 -9.38 -3.21
N ASP A 30 5.98 -9.64 -2.16
CA ASP A 30 6.22 -10.99 -1.68
C ASP A 30 4.90 -11.67 -1.25
N SER A 31 4.06 -10.99 -0.46
CA SER A 31 2.76 -11.53 -0.04
C SER A 31 1.78 -11.77 -1.19
N HIS A 32 1.92 -11.04 -2.30
CA HIS A 32 1.13 -11.26 -3.52
C HIS A 32 1.66 -12.44 -4.35
N PHE A 33 2.97 -12.55 -4.58
CA PHE A 33 3.53 -13.63 -5.38
C PHE A 33 3.51 -14.98 -4.65
N ASN A 34 3.71 -14.97 -3.32
CA ASN A 34 3.62 -16.15 -2.46
C ASN A 34 2.19 -16.44 -1.97
N SER A 35 1.20 -15.71 -2.49
CA SER A 35 -0.21 -15.81 -2.15
C SER A 35 -0.79 -17.22 -2.38
N ALA A 36 -1.82 -17.58 -1.62
CA ALA A 36 -2.66 -18.73 -1.94
C ALA A 36 -3.36 -18.59 -3.31
N TRP A 37 -3.51 -17.37 -3.84
CA TRP A 37 -4.14 -17.12 -5.14
C TRP A 37 -3.28 -17.50 -6.34
N THR A 38 -1.96 -17.36 -6.24
CA THR A 38 -1.04 -17.71 -7.32
C THR A 38 -0.84 -19.22 -7.44
N GLU A 39 -1.23 -19.99 -6.42
CA GLU A 39 -1.23 -21.45 -6.47
C GLU A 39 -2.47 -21.99 -7.21
N TYR A 40 -2.23 -22.56 -8.39
CA TYR A 40 -3.25 -23.17 -9.27
C TYR A 40 -4.22 -24.09 -8.53
N ASN A 41 -3.72 -24.91 -7.61
CA ASN A 41 -4.52 -25.88 -6.87
C ASN A 41 -5.50 -25.21 -5.89
N MET A 42 -5.14 -24.08 -5.29
CA MET A 42 -6.02 -23.35 -4.38
C MET A 42 -7.04 -22.51 -5.14
N HIS A 43 -6.65 -21.91 -6.28
CA HIS A 43 -7.60 -21.25 -7.16
C HIS A 43 -8.68 -22.22 -7.63
N LYS A 44 -8.27 -23.42 -8.08
CA LYS A 44 -9.18 -24.50 -8.47
C LYS A 44 -10.09 -24.94 -7.32
N TYR A 45 -9.54 -25.13 -6.12
CA TYR A 45 -10.33 -25.46 -4.93
C TYR A 45 -11.39 -24.40 -4.59
N CYS A 46 -11.14 -23.13 -4.92
CA CYS A 46 -12.03 -22.02 -4.68
C CYS A 46 -13.14 -21.92 -5.76
N VAL A 47 -12.80 -22.17 -7.03
CA VAL A 47 -13.75 -22.15 -8.15
C VAL A 47 -14.65 -23.39 -8.16
N ASP A 48 -14.10 -24.56 -7.81
CA ASP A 48 -14.77 -25.85 -7.97
C ASP A 48 -15.43 -26.37 -6.68
N ASN A 49 -15.38 -25.65 -5.54
CA ASN A 49 -16.09 -26.07 -4.32
C ASN A 49 -17.52 -25.48 -4.25
N PRO A 50 -18.56 -26.29 -4.51
CA PRO A 50 -19.96 -25.85 -4.33
C PRO A 50 -20.39 -25.80 -2.86
N ILE A 51 -19.54 -26.26 -1.92
CA ILE A 51 -19.96 -26.60 -0.55
C ILE A 51 -20.25 -25.38 0.33
N THR A 52 -19.59 -24.23 0.09
CA THR A 52 -19.74 -23.06 0.97
C THR A 52 -20.69 -21.98 0.46
N GLY A 53 -21.00 -21.96 -0.85
CA GLY A 53 -21.74 -20.85 -1.46
C GLY A 53 -21.00 -19.48 -1.39
N ILE A 54 -19.78 -19.44 -0.86
CA ILE A 54 -18.99 -18.23 -0.68
C ILE A 54 -18.21 -17.96 -1.96
N LYS A 55 -18.55 -16.88 -2.66
CA LYS A 55 -17.78 -16.44 -3.84
C LYS A 55 -16.38 -15.99 -3.41
N CYS A 56 -15.35 -16.55 -4.03
CA CYS A 56 -13.96 -16.15 -3.82
C CYS A 56 -13.76 -14.64 -4.13
N PRO A 57 -12.88 -13.94 -3.40
CA PRO A 57 -12.54 -12.56 -3.72
C PRO A 57 -11.96 -12.49 -5.14
N SER A 58 -12.23 -11.43 -5.88
CA SER A 58 -11.65 -11.29 -7.23
C SER A 58 -10.14 -11.12 -7.14
N PHE A 59 -9.39 -11.78 -8.03
CA PHE A 59 -7.94 -11.59 -8.16
C PHE A 59 -7.56 -10.11 -8.41
N SER A 60 -8.47 -9.35 -9.03
CA SER A 60 -8.31 -7.92 -9.24
C SER A 60 -8.14 -7.11 -7.95
N LEU A 61 -8.60 -7.61 -6.79
CA LEU A 61 -8.41 -6.94 -5.51
C LEU A 61 -6.95 -6.97 -5.05
N GLU A 62 -6.23 -8.07 -5.29
CA GLU A 62 -4.80 -8.15 -4.99
C GLU A 62 -3.97 -7.35 -5.99
N GLN A 63 -4.34 -7.39 -7.27
CA GLN A 63 -3.71 -6.57 -8.30
C GLN A 63 -3.89 -5.07 -8.02
N TYR A 64 -5.06 -4.66 -7.55
CA TYR A 64 -5.30 -3.28 -7.14
C TYR A 64 -4.35 -2.86 -6.02
N PHE A 65 -4.19 -3.68 -4.98
CA PHE A 65 -3.25 -3.41 -3.90
C PHE A 65 -1.82 -3.22 -4.41
N VAL A 66 -1.32 -4.17 -5.22
CA VAL A 66 0.03 -4.13 -5.79
C VAL A 66 0.22 -2.90 -6.69
N ALA A 67 -0.77 -2.60 -7.54
CA ALA A 67 -0.72 -1.43 -8.41
C ALA A 67 -0.65 -0.13 -7.59
N MET A 68 -1.47 0.00 -6.52
CA MET A 68 -1.49 1.21 -5.70
C MET A 68 -0.17 1.43 -4.96
N ILE A 69 0.44 0.40 -4.37
CA ILE A 69 1.73 0.54 -3.67
C ILE A 69 2.86 0.92 -4.64
N ILE A 70 2.89 0.36 -5.86
CA ILE A 70 3.88 0.72 -6.90
C ILE A 70 3.69 2.16 -7.36
N ILE A 71 2.46 2.55 -7.73
CA ILE A 71 2.16 3.89 -8.23
C ILE A 71 2.49 4.93 -7.17
N CYS A 72 2.07 4.73 -5.92
CA CYS A 72 2.34 5.67 -4.84
C CYS A 72 3.85 5.79 -4.57
N PHE A 73 4.59 4.68 -4.62
CA PHE A 73 6.04 4.71 -4.44
C PHE A 73 6.76 5.51 -5.54
N VAL A 74 6.41 5.26 -6.81
CA VAL A 74 6.96 6.01 -7.96
C VAL A 74 6.64 7.50 -7.85
N LEU A 75 5.41 7.84 -7.50
CA LEU A 75 4.99 9.24 -7.33
C LEU A 75 5.71 9.91 -6.14
N SER A 76 6.01 9.19 -5.06
CA SER A 76 6.81 9.70 -3.94
C SER A 76 8.25 9.98 -4.33
N LEU A 77 8.88 9.12 -5.13
CA LEU A 77 10.21 9.37 -5.68
C LEU A 77 10.21 10.62 -6.56
N ALA A 78 9.23 10.72 -7.47
CA ALA A 78 9.06 11.88 -8.34
C ALA A 78 8.82 13.17 -7.53
N SER A 79 7.98 13.13 -6.49
CA SER A 79 7.70 14.27 -5.60
C SER A 79 8.96 14.71 -4.86
N LEU A 80 9.77 13.79 -4.32
CA LEU A 80 11.02 14.15 -3.67
C LEU A 80 12.01 14.81 -4.65
N ILE A 81 12.17 14.23 -5.84
CA ILE A 81 13.04 14.80 -6.89
C ILE A 81 12.56 16.20 -7.27
N ALA A 82 11.25 16.37 -7.48
CA ALA A 82 10.66 17.67 -7.78
C ALA A 82 10.93 18.70 -6.66
N SER A 83 10.83 18.30 -5.39
CA SER A 83 11.16 19.18 -4.25
C SER A 83 12.64 19.56 -4.15
N ILE A 84 13.55 18.79 -4.76
CA ILE A 84 14.98 19.10 -4.81
C ILE A 84 15.30 20.05 -5.98
N LEU A 85 14.65 19.82 -7.12
CA LEU A 85 14.91 20.55 -8.37
C LEU A 85 14.14 21.87 -8.48
N LEU A 86 12.93 21.93 -7.91
CA LEU A 86 12.00 23.06 -8.05
C LEU A 86 11.81 23.76 -6.69
N ASP A 87 11.57 25.07 -6.73
CA ASP A 87 11.19 25.82 -5.54
C ASP A 87 9.71 25.56 -5.23
N THR A 88 9.47 24.62 -4.32
CA THR A 88 8.13 24.19 -3.91
C THR A 88 7.44 25.15 -2.94
N ASN A 89 8.06 26.28 -2.60
CA ASN A 89 7.49 27.28 -1.69
C ASN A 89 6.40 28.16 -2.33
N THR A 90 6.10 27.98 -3.61
CA THR A 90 4.95 28.66 -4.23
C THR A 90 3.63 28.02 -3.80
N GLY A 91 2.62 28.84 -3.51
CA GLY A 91 1.35 28.36 -2.94
C GLY A 91 0.65 27.28 -3.78
N VAL A 92 0.77 27.34 -5.11
CA VAL A 92 0.20 26.34 -6.03
C VAL A 92 0.94 25.00 -5.94
N MET A 93 2.28 25.01 -5.93
CA MET A 93 3.09 23.79 -5.82
C MET A 93 2.89 23.11 -4.47
N LYS A 94 2.84 23.89 -3.39
CA LYS A 94 2.54 23.44 -2.04
C LYS A 94 1.17 22.77 -1.93
N LEU A 95 0.14 23.39 -2.52
CA LEU A 95 -1.22 22.83 -2.52
C LEU A 95 -1.29 21.53 -3.34
N SER A 96 -0.65 21.50 -4.51
CA SER A 96 -0.60 20.30 -5.35
C SER A 96 0.10 19.13 -4.65
N ASP A 97 1.23 19.40 -3.99
CA ASP A 97 2.01 18.40 -3.27
C ASP A 97 1.25 17.85 -2.05
N ALA A 98 0.63 18.73 -1.26
CA ALA A 98 -0.25 18.32 -0.16
C ALA A 98 -1.46 17.51 -0.66
N GLY A 99 -2.07 17.94 -1.76
CA GLY A 99 -3.21 17.27 -2.39
C GLY A 99 -2.87 15.86 -2.85
N TYR A 100 -1.73 15.67 -3.53
CA TYR A 100 -1.22 14.35 -3.90
C TYR A 100 -1.03 13.47 -2.66
N HIS A 101 -0.41 13.96 -1.59
CA HIS A 101 -0.22 13.18 -0.36
C HIS A 101 -1.56 12.75 0.25
N GLY A 102 -2.56 13.63 0.25
CA GLY A 102 -3.91 13.30 0.71
C GLY A 102 -4.59 12.22 -0.14
N VAL A 103 -4.50 12.33 -1.47
CA VAL A 103 -5.06 11.33 -2.39
C VAL A 103 -4.34 9.99 -2.25
N ALA A 104 -3.01 9.99 -2.17
CA ALA A 104 -2.20 8.80 -1.96
C ALA A 104 -2.54 8.11 -0.62
N ALA A 105 -2.70 8.88 0.46
CA ALA A 105 -3.14 8.36 1.76
C ALA A 105 -4.48 7.63 1.64
N LEU A 106 -5.48 8.24 0.99
CA LEU A 106 -6.79 7.63 0.82
C LEU A 106 -6.73 6.35 -0.02
N LEU A 107 -6.03 6.37 -1.15
CA LEU A 107 -5.90 5.22 -2.05
C LEU A 107 -5.17 4.06 -1.37
N LEU A 108 -4.06 4.32 -0.67
CA LEU A 108 -3.32 3.30 0.07
C LEU A 108 -4.16 2.72 1.22
N PHE A 109 -4.94 3.55 1.91
CA PHE A 109 -5.83 3.08 2.97
C PHE A 109 -6.91 2.14 2.45
N ILE A 110 -7.58 2.50 1.34
CA ILE A 110 -8.57 1.64 0.68
C ILE A 110 -7.91 0.35 0.19
N ALA A 111 -6.75 0.44 -0.47
CA ALA A 111 -6.00 -0.71 -0.96
C ALA A 111 -5.66 -1.69 0.17
N ALA A 112 -5.21 -1.17 1.32
CA ALA A 112 -4.88 -1.98 2.48
C ALA A 112 -6.09 -2.72 3.06
N ILE A 113 -7.23 -2.02 3.22
CA ILE A 113 -8.48 -2.64 3.71
C ILE A 113 -8.93 -3.75 2.76
N VAL A 114 -8.93 -3.48 1.44
CA VAL A 114 -9.30 -4.46 0.43
C VAL A 114 -8.38 -5.68 0.47
N TYR A 115 -7.08 -5.48 0.66
CA TYR A 115 -6.11 -6.57 0.74
C TYR A 115 -6.29 -7.44 2.00
N ILE A 116 -6.52 -6.82 3.15
CA ILE A 116 -6.85 -7.50 4.41
C ILE A 116 -8.15 -8.30 4.26
N PHE A 117 -9.19 -7.69 3.72
CA PHE A 117 -10.46 -8.35 3.48
C PHE A 117 -10.32 -9.56 2.55
N SER A 118 -9.51 -9.45 1.48
CA SER A 118 -9.19 -10.57 0.61
C SER A 118 -8.51 -11.70 1.38
N ALA A 119 -7.55 -11.39 2.24
CA ALA A 119 -6.82 -12.37 3.05
C ALA A 119 -7.73 -13.15 4.01
N GLU A 120 -8.66 -12.48 4.70
CA GLU A 120 -9.65 -13.11 5.57
C GLU A 120 -10.58 -14.02 4.77
N LYS A 121 -11.10 -13.53 3.65
CA LYS A 121 -12.05 -14.31 2.84
C LYS A 121 -11.44 -15.60 2.29
N ILE A 122 -10.16 -15.57 1.91
CA ILE A 122 -9.44 -16.77 1.48
C ILE A 122 -9.28 -17.75 2.65
N HIS A 123 -8.99 -17.26 3.85
CA HIS A 123 -8.83 -18.10 5.02
C HIS A 123 -10.12 -18.87 5.35
N ASP A 124 -11.25 -18.19 5.28
CA ASP A 124 -12.57 -18.77 5.55
C ASP A 124 -12.93 -19.87 4.54
N ILE A 125 -12.54 -19.70 3.26
CA ILE A 125 -12.87 -20.65 2.20
C ILE A 125 -11.96 -21.90 2.24
N VAL A 126 -10.65 -21.71 2.39
CA VAL A 126 -9.69 -22.81 2.26
C VAL A 126 -9.53 -23.60 3.57
N GLY A 127 -10.07 -23.08 4.68
CA GLY A 127 -10.07 -23.75 5.97
C GLY A 127 -8.74 -23.57 6.71
N GLY A 128 -8.81 -22.98 7.91
CA GLY A 128 -7.64 -22.63 8.73
C GLY A 128 -6.82 -23.80 9.30
N GLY A 129 -7.05 -25.05 8.89
CA GLY A 129 -6.31 -26.22 9.38
C GLY A 129 -4.85 -26.29 8.87
N ASN A 130 -4.58 -25.75 7.69
CA ASN A 130 -3.25 -25.82 7.07
C ASN A 130 -2.34 -24.68 7.56
N ARG A 131 -1.16 -25.03 8.10
CA ARG A 131 -0.15 -24.06 8.59
C ARG A 131 0.34 -23.13 7.49
N ILE A 132 0.48 -23.61 6.25
CA ILE A 132 0.95 -22.81 5.11
C ILE A 132 -0.06 -21.71 4.79
N ILE A 133 -1.35 -22.03 4.78
CA ILE A 133 -2.43 -21.07 4.52
C ILE A 133 -2.49 -20.00 5.62
N LYS A 134 -2.31 -20.41 6.88
CA LYS A 134 -2.20 -19.48 8.01
C LYS A 134 -1.01 -18.54 7.89
N PHE A 135 0.15 -19.06 7.49
CA PHE A 135 1.35 -18.24 7.31
C PHE A 135 1.16 -17.20 6.19
N LYS A 136 0.70 -17.63 5.01
CA LYS A 136 0.40 -16.73 3.88
C LYS A 136 -0.66 -15.68 4.20
N ARG A 137 -1.68 -16.02 5.01
CA ARG A 137 -2.64 -15.04 5.53
C ARG A 137 -1.93 -14.00 6.41
N GLY A 138 -1.08 -14.46 7.32
CA GLY A 138 -0.30 -13.59 8.21
C GLY A 138 0.54 -12.57 7.44
N GLU A 139 1.21 -13.00 6.36
CA GLU A 139 1.98 -12.11 5.49
C GLU A 139 1.12 -11.03 4.84
N LYS A 140 -0.07 -11.40 4.33
CA LYS A 140 -1.00 -10.41 3.75
C LYS A 140 -1.54 -9.44 4.78
N LEU A 141 -1.87 -9.92 5.98
CA LEU A 141 -2.31 -9.06 7.08
C LEU A 141 -1.20 -8.08 7.50
N ALA A 142 0.04 -8.56 7.56
CA ALA A 142 1.20 -7.71 7.84
C ALA A 142 1.41 -6.67 6.75
N ALA A 143 1.36 -7.06 5.46
CA ALA A 143 1.46 -6.14 4.33
C ALA A 143 0.36 -5.07 4.37
N GLY A 144 -0.88 -5.48 4.61
CA GLY A 144 -2.03 -4.58 4.76
C GLY A 144 -1.84 -3.61 5.93
N ALA A 145 -1.47 -4.11 7.12
CA ALA A 145 -1.25 -3.28 8.30
C ALA A 145 -0.11 -2.27 8.10
N LEU A 146 1.01 -2.69 7.51
CA LEU A 146 2.11 -1.79 7.14
C LEU A 146 1.66 -0.71 6.15
N THR A 147 0.79 -1.07 5.20
CA THR A 147 0.24 -0.13 4.22
C THR A 147 -0.72 0.88 4.87
N ILE A 148 -1.49 0.48 5.89
CA ILE A 148 -2.28 1.43 6.70
C ILE A 148 -1.37 2.44 7.40
N ILE A 149 -0.30 1.97 8.05
CA ILE A 149 0.67 2.86 8.70
C ILE A 149 1.28 3.83 7.67
N HIS A 150 1.60 3.31 6.48
CA HIS A 150 2.13 4.12 5.38
C HIS A 150 1.13 5.17 4.90
N ALA A 151 -0.14 4.81 4.74
CA ALA A 151 -1.22 5.73 4.38
C ALA A 151 -1.38 6.87 5.42
N LEU A 152 -1.31 6.54 6.71
CA LEU A 152 -1.36 7.54 7.78
C LEU A 152 -0.16 8.50 7.70
N LEU A 153 1.03 7.99 7.41
CA LEU A 153 2.22 8.80 7.22
C LEU A 153 2.05 9.78 6.04
N TYR A 154 1.53 9.32 4.90
CA TYR A 154 1.17 10.21 3.78
C TYR A 154 0.22 11.32 4.23
N GLY A 155 -0.81 11.00 5.00
CA GLY A 155 -1.76 11.99 5.52
C GLY A 155 -1.11 13.03 6.43
N ILE A 156 -0.24 12.58 7.35
CA ILE A 156 0.51 13.47 8.26
C ILE A 156 1.43 14.39 7.45
N VAL A 157 2.18 13.86 6.49
CA VAL A 157 3.10 14.65 5.65
C VAL A 157 2.33 15.63 4.78
N GLY A 158 1.21 15.23 4.18
CA GLY A 158 0.34 16.14 3.42
C GLY A 158 -0.17 17.30 4.26
N PHE A 159 -0.57 17.04 5.51
CA PHE A 159 -0.97 18.09 6.46
C PHE A 159 0.18 19.02 6.81
N LEU A 160 1.38 18.49 7.07
CA LEU A 160 2.57 19.29 7.35
C LEU A 160 2.94 20.19 6.18
N ILE A 161 2.90 19.65 4.95
CA ILE A 161 3.15 20.42 3.72
C ILE A 161 2.12 21.54 3.58
N PHE A 162 0.84 21.28 3.79
CA PHE A 162 -0.20 22.30 3.69
C PHE A 162 -0.01 23.42 4.73
N ARG A 163 0.37 23.06 5.96
CA ARG A 163 0.64 24.03 7.02
C ARG A 163 1.86 24.90 6.70
N SER A 164 2.97 24.28 6.26
CA SER A 164 4.13 24.86 5.55
C SER A 164 4.41 26.34 5.72
#